data_AF-A0A2G6FS28-F1
#
_entry.id   AF-A0A2G6FS28-F1
#
_cell.length_a   1.000
_cell.length_b   1.000
_cell.length_c   1.000
_cell.angle_alpha   90.00
_cell.angle_beta   90.00
_cell.angle_gamma   90.00
#
_symmetry.space_group_name_H-M   'P 1'
#
loop_
_entity.id
_entity.type
_entity.pdbx_description
1 polymer ?
#
loop_
_entity_poly.entity_id
_entity_poly.type
_entity_poly.pdbx_seq_one_letter_code
_entity_poly.pdbx_strand_id
1 'polypeptide(L)'
;MFIVLLLIGANIFYTSVEHWSTVDALYFSVMTMATVGYGDLAPTSDLSKLFTVFYTFLSIGSFVSLNAKCVQMMFDDHINTKRETGKRIKKMMHQFKEG
;
A
#
# COMPACT_ATOMS: atom_id res chain seq x y z
N MET A 1 4.08 8.60 -2.34
CA MET A 1 5.34 9.28 -1.94
C MET A 1 5.64 9.12 -0.46
N PHE A 2 4.73 9.42 0.46
CA PHE A 2 4.98 9.27 1.91
C PHE A 2 5.42 7.86 2.33
N ILE A 3 4.77 6.80 1.82
CA ILE A 3 5.17 5.40 2.07
C ILE A 3 6.62 5.13 1.67
N VAL A 4 7.06 5.65 0.52
CA VAL A 4 8.43 5.46 0.02
C VAL A 4 9.44 6.12 0.95
N LEU A 5 9.13 7.31 1.49
CA LEU A 5 9.98 7.99 2.47
C LEU A 5 10.10 7.18 3.77
N LEU A 6 8.98 6.63 4.26
CA LEU A 6 8.99 5.78 5.45
C LEU A 6 9.83 4.52 5.23
N LEU A 7 9.70 3.86 4.06
CA LEU A 7 10.47 2.66 3.74
C LEU A 7 11.97 2.94 3.61
N ILE A 8 12.36 4.01 2.91
CA ILE A 8 13.78 4.37 2.76
C ILE A 8 14.38 4.77 4.11
N GLY A 9 13.67 5.59 4.90
CA GLY A 9 14.13 6.02 6.22
C GLY A 9 14.28 4.86 7.20
N ALA A 10 13.30 3.97 7.25
CA ALA A 10 13.37 2.76 8.08
C ALA A 10 14.50 1.83 7.62
N ASN A 11 14.67 1.64 6.31
CA ASN A 11 15.75 0.84 5.78
C ASN A 11 17.13 1.36 6.23
N ILE A 12 17.41 2.66 6.04
CA ILE A 12 18.69 3.27 6.45
C ILE A 12 18.91 3.11 7.96
N PHE A 13 17.86 3.29 8.77
CA PHE A 13 17.93 3.14 10.21
C PHE A 13 18.26 1.70 10.62
N TYR A 14 17.54 0.70 10.12
CA TYR A 14 17.79 -0.70 10.47
C TYR A 14 19.13 -1.22 9.95
N THR A 15 19.57 -0.80 8.75
CA THR A 15 20.93 -1.15 8.28
C THR A 15 22.03 -0.55 9.15
N SER A 16 21.78 0.61 9.77
CA SER A 16 22.77 1.31 10.61
C SER A 16 22.80 0.80 12.05
N VAL A 17 21.63 0.49 12.62
CA VAL A 17 21.49 0.13 14.05
C VAL A 17 21.49 -1.37 14.28
N GLU A 18 20.83 -2.16 13.43
CA GLU A 18 20.74 -3.62 13.56
C GLU A 18 21.75 -4.35 12.64
N HIS A 19 22.52 -3.60 11.85
CA HIS A 19 23.50 -4.15 10.88
C HIS A 19 22.91 -5.17 9.91
N TRP A 20 21.60 -5.10 9.67
CA TRP A 20 20.93 -5.91 8.68
C TRP A 20 21.35 -5.52 7.27
N SER A 21 21.26 -6.47 6.33
CA SER A 21 21.42 -6.13 4.92
C SER A 21 20.29 -5.18 4.48
N THR A 22 20.52 -4.40 3.43
CA THR A 22 19.48 -3.55 2.83
C THR A 22 18.23 -4.35 2.46
N VAL A 23 18.38 -5.62 2.07
CA VAL A 23 17.24 -6.47 1.71
C VAL A 23 16.45 -6.88 2.96
N ASP A 24 17.15 -7.29 4.02
CA ASP A 24 16.54 -7.71 5.29
C ASP A 24 15.85 -6.54 6.00
N ALA A 25 16.48 -5.37 6.01
CA ALA A 25 15.93 -4.13 6.56
C ALA A 25 14.67 -3.67 5.80
N LEU A 26 14.70 -3.73 4.46
CA LEU A 26 13.54 -3.43 3.63
C LEU A 26 12.43 -4.47 3.84
N TYR A 27 12.77 -5.75 3.92
CA TYR A 27 11.84 -6.84 4.20
C TYR A 27 11.13 -6.62 5.54
N PHE A 28 11.87 -6.39 6.62
CA PHE A 28 11.31 -6.12 7.94
C PHE A 28 10.38 -4.89 7.93
N SER A 29 10.82 -3.81 7.27
CA SER A 29 10.04 -2.57 7.16
C SER A 29 8.71 -2.81 6.44
N VAL A 30 8.72 -3.53 5.32
CA VAL A 30 7.52 -3.87 4.55
C VAL A 30 6.61 -4.81 5.34
N MET A 31 7.15 -5.85 5.98
CA MET A 31 6.37 -6.80 6.77
C MET A 31 5.71 -6.14 7.99
N THR A 32 6.41 -5.21 8.63
CA THR A 32 5.87 -4.42 9.75
C THR A 32 4.75 -3.49 9.27
N MET A 33 4.96 -2.76 8.17
CA MET A 33 3.95 -1.87 7.59
C MET A 33 2.71 -2.63 7.10
N ALA A 34 2.92 -3.81 6.51
CA ALA A 34 1.84 -4.69 6.06
C ALA A 34 1.16 -5.44 7.21
N THR A 35 1.62 -5.24 8.44
CA THR A 35 1.13 -5.92 9.66
C THR A 35 1.18 -7.45 9.58
N VAL A 36 2.06 -7.99 8.74
CA VAL A 36 2.25 -9.45 8.58
C VAL A 36 3.07 -9.98 9.75
N GLY A 37 4.21 -9.34 10.04
CA GLY A 37 5.00 -9.60 11.24
C GLY A 37 5.39 -11.06 11.46
N TYR A 38 6.02 -11.73 10.48
CA TYR A 38 6.45 -13.13 10.60
C TYR A 38 7.33 -13.42 11.82
N GLY A 39 8.06 -12.41 12.31
CA GLY A 39 8.87 -12.51 13.53
C GLY A 39 10.21 -13.22 13.34
N ASP A 40 10.60 -13.47 12.09
CA ASP A 40 11.89 -14.00 11.67
C ASP A 40 13.02 -12.96 11.85
N LEU A 41 12.72 -11.69 11.60
CA LEU A 41 13.57 -10.55 11.96
C LEU A 41 12.87 -9.72 13.04
N ALA A 42 13.61 -9.37 14.09
CA ALA A 42 13.11 -8.54 15.19
C ALA A 42 14.22 -7.62 15.73
N PRO A 43 13.90 -6.35 16.04
CA PRO A 43 14.86 -5.39 16.58
C PRO A 43 15.42 -5.88 17.92
N THR A 44 16.74 -5.98 18.01
CA THR A 44 17.42 -6.46 19.23
C THR A 44 17.76 -5.32 20.18
N SER A 45 18.08 -4.14 19.64
CA SER A 45 18.44 -2.95 20.40
C SER A 45 17.24 -2.20 20.96
N ASP A 46 17.39 -1.53 22.10
CA ASP A 46 16.28 -0.77 22.69
C ASP A 46 15.89 0.45 21.85
N LEU A 47 16.87 1.06 21.18
CA LEU A 47 16.65 2.15 20.24
C LEU A 47 15.83 1.71 19.02
N SER A 48 16.11 0.54 18.47
CA SER A 48 15.42 0.02 17.30
C SER A 48 14.01 -0.46 17.63
N LYS A 49 13.78 -1.02 18.83
CA LYS A 49 12.43 -1.30 19.35
C LYS A 49 11.60 -0.02 19.44
N LEU A 50 12.14 1.03 20.04
CA LEU A 50 11.43 2.31 20.16
C LEU A 50 11.11 2.92 18.80
N PHE A 51 12.08 2.90 17.88
CA PHE A 51 11.87 3.33 16.50
C PHE A 51 10.77 2.51 15.80
N THR A 52 10.77 1.18 15.98
CA THR A 52 9.77 0.27 15.39
C THR A 52 8.36 0.63 15.85
N VAL A 53 8.19 0.99 17.13
CA VAL A 53 6.90 1.44 17.66
C VAL A 53 6.42 2.69 16.92
N PHE A 54 7.25 3.75 16.84
CA PHE A 54 6.88 4.97 16.12
C PHE A 54 6.64 4.73 14.63
N TYR A 55 7.51 3.95 13.99
CA TYR A 55 7.38 3.56 12.60
C TYR A 55 6.04 2.86 12.32
N THR A 56 5.64 1.95 13.20
CA THR A 56 4.37 1.20 13.06
C THR A 56 3.17 2.15 13.09
N PHE A 57 3.12 3.09 14.03
CA PHE A 57 2.01 4.07 14.10
C PHE A 57 1.93 4.95 12.84
N LEU A 58 3.06 5.41 12.31
CA LEU A 58 3.10 6.27 11.13
C LEU A 58 2.79 5.51 9.83
N SER A 59 3.24 4.26 9.72
CA SER A 59 3.13 3.46 8.50
C SER A 59 1.74 2.85 8.32
N ILE A 60 1.07 2.44 9.40
CA ILE A 60 -0.21 1.71 9.33
C ILE A 60 -1.32 2.53 8.63
N GLY A 61 -1.46 3.82 8.95
CA GLY A 61 -2.48 4.68 8.33
C GLY A 61 -2.25 4.90 6.83
N SER A 62 -0.98 4.95 6.43
CA SER A 62 -0.59 5.08 5.03
C SER A 62 -0.84 3.78 4.26
N PHE A 63 -0.57 2.64 4.88
CA PHE A 63 -0.80 1.32 4.30
C PHE A 63 -2.29 1.03 4.09
N VAL A 64 -3.16 1.37 5.06
CA VAL A 64 -4.62 1.24 4.91
C VAL A 64 -5.14 2.06 3.74
N SER A 65 -4.66 3.30 3.60
CA SER A 65 -5.06 4.19 2.50
C SER A 65 -4.66 3.66 1.12
N LEU A 66 -3.51 2.99 1.03
CA LEU A 66 -3.04 2.35 -0.21
C LEU A 66 -3.91 1.14 -0.58
N ASN A 67 -4.22 0.29 0.39
CA ASN A 67 -5.12 -0.85 0.17
C ASN A 67 -6.52 -0.39 -0.25
N ALA A 68 -7.07 0.64 0.39
CA ALA A 68 -8.38 1.20 0.04
C ALA A 68 -8.42 1.71 -1.41
N LYS A 69 -7.36 2.41 -1.87
CA LYS A 69 -7.25 2.86 -3.27
C LYS A 69 -7.13 1.69 -4.25
N CYS A 70 -6.38 0.66 -3.88
CA CYS A 70 -6.24 -0.54 -4.71
C CYS A 70 -7.62 -1.21 -4.92
N VAL A 71 -8.40 -1.31 -3.83
CA VAL A 71 -9.77 -1.85 -3.87
C VAL A 71 -10.69 -0.95 -4.72
N GLN A 72 -10.64 0.37 -4.52
CA GLN A 72 -11.44 1.30 -5.33
C GLN A 72 -11.11 1.21 -6.80
N MET A 73 -9.84 1.07 -7.18
CA MET A 73 -9.43 0.90 -8.57
C MET A 73 -10.06 -0.36 -9.21
N MET A 74 -10.13 -1.47 -8.46
CA MET A 74 -10.81 -2.68 -8.92
C MET A 74 -12.33 -2.47 -9.09
N PHE A 75 -12.96 -1.74 -8.17
CA PHE A 75 -14.39 -1.44 -8.26
C PHE A 75 -14.72 -0.43 -9.38
N ASP A 76 -13.88 0.59 -9.56
CA ASP A 76 -14.06 1.64 -10.56
C ASP A 76 -13.97 1.08 -11.98
N ASP A 77 -13.12 0.07 -12.22
CA ASP A 77 -13.05 -0.59 -13.53
C ASP A 77 -14.37 -1.32 -13.87
N HIS A 78 -14.94 -2.01 -12.89
CA HIS A 78 -16.23 -2.68 -13.04
C HIS A 78 -17.39 -1.70 -13.25
N ILE A 79 -17.40 -0.60 -12.50
CA ILE A 79 -18.42 0.45 -12.62
C ILE A 79 -18.29 1.18 -13.96
N ASN A 80 -17.07 1.51 -14.39
CA ASN A 80 -16.82 2.22 -15.63
C ASN A 80 -17.22 1.37 -16.85
N THR A 81 -16.96 0.07 -16.82
CA THR A 81 -17.39 -0.87 -17.87
C THR A 81 -18.91 -0.95 -18.02
N LYS A 82 -19.66 -0.99 -16.91
CA LYS A 82 -21.14 -0.92 -16.97
C LYS A 82 -21.62 0.43 -17.50
N ARG A 83 -20.97 1.52 -17.10
CA ARG A 83 -21.31 2.88 -17.52
C ARG A 83 -21.10 3.09 -19.03
N GLU A 84 -20.00 2.57 -19.57
CA GLU A 84 -19.69 2.56 -21.01
C GLU A 84 -20.77 1.79 -21.80
N THR A 85 -21.12 0.58 -21.35
CA THR A 85 -22.12 -0.27 -22.00
C THR A 85 -23.51 0.39 -22.02
N GLY A 86 -23.93 0.99 -20.90
CA GLY A 86 -25.20 1.73 -20.82
C GLY A 86 -25.27 2.93 -21.79
N LYS A 87 -24.17 3.68 -21.96
CA LYS A 87 -24.09 4.77 -22.95
C LYS A 87 -24.21 4.25 -24.38
N ARG A 88 -23.55 3.13 -24.72
CA ARG A 88 -23.63 2.51 -26.05
C ARG A 88 -25.06 2.05 -26.37
N ILE A 89 -25.72 1.38 -25.43
CA ILE A 89 -27.11 0.93 -25.58
C ILE A 89 -28.05 2.12 -25.79
N LYS A 90 -27.92 3.18 -24.98
CA LYS A 90 -28.75 4.38 -25.13
C LYS A 90 -28.57 5.06 -26.49
N LYS A 91 -27.34 5.10 -27.01
CA LYS A 91 -27.05 5.62 -28.37
C LYS A 91 -27.71 4.76 -29.45
N MET A 92 -27.66 3.43 -29.33
CA MET A 92 -28.31 2.51 -30.28
C MET A 92 -29.83 2.66 -30.27
N MET A 93 -30.45 2.81 -29.10
CA MET A 93 -31.90 3.04 -28.99
C MET A 93 -32.34 4.36 -29.63
N HIS A 94 -31.55 5.43 -29.51
CA HIS A 94 -31.87 6.70 -30.16
C HIS A 94 -31.80 6.59 -31.69
N GLN A 95 -30.83 5.85 -32.21
CA GLN A 95 -30.72 5.60 -33.66
C GLN A 95 -31.90 4.78 -34.18
N PHE A 96 -32.39 3.81 -33.41
CA PHE A 96 -33.56 3.01 -33.80
C PHE A 96 -34.87 3.80 -33.77
N LYS A 97 -34.97 4.84 -32.94
CA LYS A 97 -36.19 5.66 -32.82
C LYS A 97 -36.32 6.73 -33.90
N GLU A 98 -35.24 7.05 -34.62
CA GLU A 98 -35.21 8.09 -35.66
C GLU A 98 -35.12 7.55 -37.10
N GLY A 99 -35.08 6.22 -37.28
CA GLY A 99 -35.23 5.54 -38.58
C GLY A 99 -36.59 4.90 -38.72
#